data_AF-A0A1Z9N7Q0-F1
#
_entry.id   AF-A0A1Z9N7Q0-F1
#
_cell.length_a   1.000
_cell.length_b   1.000
_cell.length_c   1.000
_cell.angle_alpha   90.00
_cell.angle_beta   90.00
_cell.angle_gamma   90.00
#
_symmetry.space_group_name_H-M   'P 1'
#
loop_
_entity.id
_entity.type
_entity.pdbx_description
1 polymer ?
#
loop_
_entity_poly.entity_id
_entity_poly.type
_entity_poly.pdbx_seq_one_letter_code
_entity_poly.pdbx_strand_id
1 'polypeptide(L)'
;MSDKPYEPPLILSHPEDGFLRVGKETNDDIDRKAQVELGSGSGASLFLFDDGGWEIRGIKGGLNDTAESLHAGANIVQQGGGPLNIVSEGDLNISCPDGKLTIAAKEIVMETVDSEGDFVLNSKRNIRLNASNNFTLIGTNVITKASHTLLAHSDGFNIMSSDTRNIVYETKTPMTPLPIIKLVNTLLNNVTYENN
;
A
#
# COMPACT_ATOMS: atom_id res chain seq x y z
N MET A 1 17.54 -0.46 47.56
CA MET A 1 16.58 -1.31 46.83
C MET A 1 15.65 -1.88 47.88
N SER A 2 14.41 -1.36 47.97
CA SER A 2 13.47 -1.85 48.97
C SER A 2 12.87 -3.16 48.47
N ASP A 3 12.99 -4.23 49.26
CA ASP A 3 12.15 -5.43 49.16
C ASP A 3 10.70 -5.00 49.34
N LYS A 4 10.04 -4.69 48.22
CA LYS A 4 8.59 -4.53 48.24
C LYS A 4 7.99 -5.92 48.39
N PRO A 5 7.06 -6.13 49.33
CA PRO A 5 6.37 -7.40 49.46
C PRO A 5 5.69 -7.74 48.13
N TYR A 6 5.81 -9.00 47.72
CA TYR A 6 5.12 -9.52 46.55
C TYR A 6 3.61 -9.45 46.78
N GLU A 7 2.95 -8.52 46.10
CA GLU A 7 1.50 -8.45 46.07
C GLU A 7 1.00 -9.52 45.09
N PRO A 8 0.14 -10.44 45.52
CA PRO A 8 -0.41 -11.46 44.63
C PRO A 8 -1.21 -10.80 43.50
N PRO A 9 -1.28 -11.44 42.32
CA PRO A 9 -2.09 -10.92 41.24
C PRO A 9 -3.57 -10.90 41.68
N LEU A 10 -4.27 -9.85 41.27
CA LEU A 10 -5.72 -9.86 41.29
C LEU A 10 -6.19 -10.76 40.16
N ILE A 11 -7.01 -11.77 40.49
CA ILE A 11 -7.62 -12.67 39.51
C ILE A 11 -9.13 -12.60 39.68
N LEU A 12 -9.82 -12.33 38.58
CA LEU A 12 -11.26 -12.46 38.47
C LEU A 12 -11.51 -13.51 37.40
N SER A 13 -12.17 -14.60 37.75
CA SER A 13 -12.38 -15.72 36.84
C SER A 13 -13.81 -16.20 36.92
N HIS A 14 -14.37 -16.52 35.76
CA HIS A 14 -15.58 -17.32 35.66
C HIS A 14 -15.22 -18.63 34.94
N PRO A 15 -15.57 -19.81 35.51
CA PRO A 15 -15.10 -21.10 34.99
C PRO A 15 -15.41 -21.37 33.51
N GLU A 16 -16.49 -20.79 32.97
CA GLU A 16 -16.93 -21.02 31.59
C GLU A 16 -16.66 -19.83 30.66
N ASP A 17 -16.47 -18.63 31.21
CA ASP A 17 -16.43 -17.38 30.42
C ASP A 17 -15.04 -16.76 30.32
N GLY A 18 -14.05 -17.27 31.05
CA GLY A 18 -12.66 -16.83 30.98
C GLY A 18 -12.17 -16.10 32.22
N PHE A 19 -11.11 -15.31 32.07
CA PHE A 19 -10.44 -14.69 33.19
C PHE A 19 -9.75 -13.37 32.86
N LEU A 20 -9.57 -12.59 33.92
CA LEU A 20 -8.69 -11.44 33.97
C LEU A 20 -7.64 -11.65 35.06
N ARG A 21 -6.39 -11.47 34.69
CA ARG A 21 -5.25 -11.47 35.60
C ARG A 21 -4.53 -10.14 35.54
N VAL A 22 -4.34 -9.52 36.71
CA VAL A 22 -3.58 -8.27 36.86
C VAL A 22 -2.49 -8.47 37.90
N GLY A 23 -1.26 -8.19 37.49
CA GLY A 23 -0.05 -8.45 38.24
C GLY A 23 0.92 -9.24 37.38
N LYS A 24 2.19 -9.27 37.79
CA LYS A 24 3.20 -10.05 37.06
C LYS A 24 2.75 -11.51 37.01
N GLU A 25 2.76 -12.11 35.82
CA GLU A 25 2.51 -13.54 35.69
C GLU A 25 3.38 -14.30 36.68
N THR A 26 2.73 -15.11 37.50
CA THR A 26 3.36 -15.74 38.65
C THR A 26 3.73 -17.15 38.31
N ASN A 27 3.15 -17.68 37.24
CA ASN A 27 3.60 -18.91 36.66
C ASN A 27 5.10 -18.76 36.39
N ASP A 28 5.89 -19.51 37.15
CA ASP A 28 7.32 -19.61 36.93
C ASP A 28 7.60 -20.26 35.57
N ASP A 29 6.59 -20.92 34.99
CA ASP A 29 6.60 -21.46 33.65
C ASP A 29 6.31 -20.41 32.54
N ILE A 30 6.10 -19.11 32.82
CA ILE A 30 5.90 -18.04 31.80
C ILE A 30 6.98 -16.94 31.89
N ASP A 31 7.64 -16.71 30.76
CA ASP A 31 8.82 -15.85 30.67
C ASP A 31 8.53 -14.39 30.36
N ARG A 32 7.83 -14.10 29.25
CA ARG A 32 7.36 -12.74 28.93
C ARG A 32 6.15 -12.51 29.80
N LYS A 33 6.45 -12.15 31.04
CA LYS A 33 5.47 -12.13 32.11
C LYS A 33 4.47 -11.07 31.75
N ALA A 34 3.32 -11.53 31.27
CA ALA A 34 2.25 -10.63 30.97
C ALA A 34 1.88 -9.97 32.30
N GLN A 35 2.09 -8.67 32.36
CA GLN A 35 1.71 -7.85 33.50
C GLN A 35 0.19 -7.82 33.63
N VAL A 36 -0.49 -8.08 32.51
CA VAL A 36 -1.93 -8.20 32.38
C VAL A 36 -2.25 -9.23 31.31
N GLU A 37 -3.22 -10.09 31.60
CA GLU A 37 -3.82 -10.99 30.62
C GLU A 37 -5.35 -10.93 30.74
N LEU A 38 -6.00 -10.89 29.59
CA LEU A 38 -7.43 -11.09 29.44
C LEU A 38 -7.63 -12.32 28.56
N GLY A 39 -8.12 -13.42 29.13
CA GLY A 39 -8.48 -14.62 28.39
C GLY A 39 -10.00 -14.77 28.34
N SER A 40 -10.55 -15.09 27.18
CA SER A 40 -11.93 -15.56 27.06
C SER A 40 -12.02 -17.03 27.47
N GLY A 41 -13.21 -17.47 27.86
CA GLY A 41 -13.50 -18.89 28.11
C GLY A 41 -13.35 -19.77 26.87
N SER A 42 -13.31 -19.14 25.69
CA SER A 42 -13.01 -19.80 24.42
C SER A 42 -11.52 -19.90 24.10
N GLY A 43 -10.65 -19.29 24.91
CA GLY A 43 -9.19 -19.31 24.75
C GLY A 43 -8.58 -18.14 23.94
N ALA A 44 -9.38 -17.18 23.48
CA ALA A 44 -8.89 -15.95 22.82
C ALA A 44 -8.35 -15.02 23.89
N SER A 45 -7.21 -14.39 23.65
CA SER A 45 -6.55 -13.63 24.69
C SER A 45 -5.82 -12.37 24.23
N LEU A 46 -5.66 -11.46 25.18
CA LEU A 46 -4.85 -10.27 25.04
C LEU A 46 -3.77 -10.28 26.11
N PHE A 47 -2.53 -10.08 25.70
CA PHE A 47 -1.37 -10.03 26.58
C PHE A 47 -0.70 -8.67 26.52
N LEU A 48 -0.35 -8.16 27.70
CA LEU A 48 0.49 -6.98 27.86
C LEU A 48 1.73 -7.32 28.67
N PHE A 49 2.89 -6.90 28.18
CA PHE A 49 4.18 -7.30 28.70
C PHE A 49 4.96 -6.11 29.27
N ASP A 50 5.98 -6.39 30.08
CA ASP A 50 6.78 -5.38 30.79
C ASP A 50 7.75 -4.60 29.88
N ASP A 51 8.21 -5.24 28.81
CA ASP A 51 9.03 -4.66 27.73
C ASP A 51 8.26 -3.68 26.82
N GLY A 52 6.99 -3.43 27.10
CA GLY A 52 6.15 -2.49 26.37
C GLY A 52 5.57 -3.01 25.06
N GLY A 53 5.65 -4.31 24.77
CA GLY A 53 4.90 -4.89 23.66
C GLY A 53 3.63 -5.62 24.10
N TRP A 54 2.88 -6.11 23.12
CA TRP A 54 1.55 -6.65 23.31
C TRP A 54 1.18 -7.66 22.22
N GLU A 55 0.21 -8.52 22.52
CA GLU A 55 -0.33 -9.52 21.59
C GLU A 55 -1.85 -9.56 21.71
N ILE A 56 -2.58 -9.40 20.60
CA ILE A 56 -3.97 -9.87 20.49
C ILE A 56 -3.92 -11.29 19.94
N ARG A 57 -4.76 -12.18 20.47
CA ARG A 57 -4.90 -13.57 20.08
C ARG A 57 -6.40 -13.83 19.97
N GLY A 58 -6.98 -13.98 18.78
CA GLY A 58 -8.34 -14.54 18.71
C GLY A 58 -8.35 -16.02 19.10
N ILE A 59 -9.40 -16.80 18.82
CA ILE A 59 -9.32 -18.28 18.72
C ILE A 59 -10.04 -18.84 17.49
N LYS A 60 -9.62 -20.01 17.01
CA LYS A 60 -10.30 -20.78 15.95
C LYS A 60 -11.04 -21.97 16.54
N GLY A 61 -12.37 -22.02 16.34
CA GLY A 61 -13.22 -23.13 16.79
C GLY A 61 -13.60 -23.03 18.27
N GLY A 62 -14.85 -23.36 18.59
CA GLY A 62 -15.37 -23.30 19.97
C GLY A 62 -14.84 -24.43 20.88
N LEU A 63 -15.34 -24.43 22.12
CA LEU A 63 -14.97 -25.19 23.34
C LEU A 63 -14.60 -26.70 23.29
N ASN A 64 -14.49 -27.37 22.14
CA ASN A 64 -14.45 -28.84 22.07
C ASN A 64 -13.26 -29.47 21.31
N ASP A 65 -12.22 -28.74 20.94
CA ASP A 65 -11.00 -29.38 20.41
C ASP A 65 -9.94 -29.53 21.52
N THR A 66 -9.34 -30.72 21.57
CA THR A 66 -8.32 -31.16 22.53
C THR A 66 -7.17 -30.17 22.70
N ALA A 67 -6.46 -30.21 23.83
CA ALA A 67 -5.40 -29.30 24.31
C ALA A 67 -4.26 -28.89 23.35
N GLU A 68 -4.26 -29.38 22.10
CA GLU A 68 -3.33 -29.00 21.04
C GLU A 68 -3.87 -27.92 20.08
N SER A 69 -5.10 -27.42 20.23
CA SER A 69 -5.69 -26.36 19.36
C SER A 69 -5.84 -24.99 20.04
N LEU A 70 -4.76 -24.51 20.67
CA LEU A 70 -4.55 -23.10 21.05
C LEU A 70 -4.40 -22.19 19.81
N HIS A 71 -5.24 -22.39 18.79
CA HIS A 71 -5.19 -21.66 17.52
C HIS A 71 -5.73 -20.26 17.70
N ALA A 72 -4.84 -19.26 17.65
CA ALA A 72 -5.16 -17.85 17.61
C ALA A 72 -6.05 -17.47 16.40
N GLY A 73 -7.14 -16.72 16.62
CA GLY A 73 -7.92 -15.96 15.64
C GLY A 73 -7.27 -14.61 15.30
N ALA A 74 -7.99 -13.66 14.66
CA ALA A 74 -7.45 -12.40 14.16
C ALA A 74 -6.59 -11.64 15.20
N ASN A 75 -5.32 -11.42 14.85
CA ASN A 75 -4.30 -10.89 15.74
C ASN A 75 -3.51 -9.73 15.12
N ILE A 76 -3.23 -8.74 15.96
CA ILE A 76 -2.27 -7.67 15.70
C ILE A 76 -1.36 -7.65 16.92
N VAL A 77 -0.08 -7.36 16.69
CA VAL A 77 0.97 -7.46 17.69
C VAL A 77 2.00 -6.38 17.38
N GLN A 78 2.32 -5.54 18.36
CA GLN A 78 3.47 -4.62 18.28
C GLN A 78 4.32 -4.77 19.53
N GLN A 79 5.61 -4.99 19.31
CA GLN A 79 6.54 -5.45 20.31
C GLN A 79 7.55 -4.34 20.64
N GLY A 80 7.25 -3.53 21.66
CA GLY A 80 8.23 -2.64 22.28
C GLY A 80 8.82 -1.53 21.38
N GLY A 81 9.92 -0.94 21.82
CA GLY A 81 10.58 0.22 21.19
C GLY A 81 11.37 -0.06 19.90
N GLY A 82 11.26 -1.27 19.35
CA GLY A 82 11.93 -1.69 18.11
C GLY A 82 11.04 -1.54 16.88
N PRO A 83 11.60 -1.70 15.67
CA PRO A 83 10.82 -1.71 14.44
C PRO A 83 9.97 -2.98 14.33
N LEU A 84 8.78 -2.87 13.72
CA LEU A 84 8.01 -4.00 13.23
C LEU A 84 8.44 -4.29 11.79
N ASN A 85 9.24 -5.35 11.60
CA ASN A 85 9.66 -5.78 10.27
C ASN A 85 8.72 -6.88 9.74
N ILE A 86 8.23 -6.72 8.52
CA ILE A 86 7.43 -7.72 7.80
C ILE A 86 8.20 -8.09 6.53
N VAL A 87 8.70 -9.33 6.44
CA VAL A 87 9.56 -9.83 5.34
C VAL A 87 8.93 -11.10 4.76
N SER A 88 8.99 -11.29 3.43
CA SER A 88 8.42 -12.44 2.72
C SER A 88 9.32 -12.86 1.54
N GLU A 89 9.52 -14.17 1.30
CA GLU A 89 10.27 -14.72 0.13
C GLU A 89 9.38 -14.90 -1.11
N GLY A 90 8.08 -15.13 -0.87
CA GLY A 90 7.04 -15.10 -1.89
C GLY A 90 6.24 -13.82 -1.80
N ASP A 91 5.01 -13.87 -2.28
CA ASP A 91 4.15 -12.69 -2.35
C ASP A 91 3.61 -12.27 -0.97
N LEU A 92 3.83 -10.99 -0.63
CA LEU A 92 3.08 -10.34 0.44
C LEU A 92 1.70 -9.91 -0.08
N ASN A 93 0.73 -10.80 0.07
CA ASN A 93 -0.65 -10.54 -0.34
C ASN A 93 -1.44 -9.85 0.78
N ILE A 94 -1.59 -8.54 0.65
CA ILE A 94 -2.45 -7.75 1.55
C ILE A 94 -3.79 -7.53 0.87
N SER A 95 -4.73 -8.43 1.17
CA SER A 95 -6.09 -8.34 0.66
C SER A 95 -7.00 -7.73 1.69
N CYS A 96 -7.65 -6.64 1.30
CA CYS A 96 -8.74 -6.04 2.04
C CYS A 96 -9.98 -6.09 1.14
N PRO A 97 -10.59 -7.27 0.92
CA PRO A 97 -11.63 -7.45 -0.09
C PRO A 97 -12.81 -6.50 0.12
N ASP A 98 -13.18 -6.32 1.39
CA ASP A 98 -14.23 -5.39 1.83
C ASP A 98 -13.65 -4.12 2.47
N GLY A 99 -12.32 -3.95 2.42
CA GLY A 99 -11.60 -2.97 3.21
C GLY A 99 -10.63 -2.09 2.42
N LYS A 100 -9.84 -1.31 3.14
CA LYS A 100 -8.84 -0.41 2.57
C LYS A 100 -7.48 -0.68 3.19
N LEU A 101 -6.46 -0.84 2.36
CA LEU A 101 -5.07 -0.75 2.79
C LEU A 101 -4.66 0.73 2.88
N THR A 102 -4.11 1.13 4.02
CA THR A 102 -3.48 2.44 4.21
C THR A 102 -2.10 2.21 4.80
N ILE A 103 -1.10 2.87 4.22
CA ILE A 103 0.28 2.82 4.71
C ILE A 103 0.66 4.26 5.06
N ALA A 104 1.17 4.46 6.26
CA ALA A 104 1.63 5.75 6.74
C ALA A 104 2.90 5.52 7.55
N ALA A 105 3.96 6.26 7.21
CA ALA A 105 5.22 6.24 7.91
C ALA A 105 5.90 7.61 7.74
N LYS A 106 6.92 7.90 8.57
CA LYS A 106 7.78 9.07 8.36
C LYS A 106 8.44 9.03 6.99
N GLU A 107 8.81 7.83 6.55
CA GLU A 107 9.44 7.55 5.29
C GLU A 107 8.89 6.22 4.76
N ILE A 108 8.52 6.20 3.48
CA ILE A 108 8.12 4.99 2.76
C ILE A 108 9.05 4.89 1.56
N VAL A 109 9.87 3.85 1.55
CA VAL A 109 10.75 3.51 0.42
C VAL A 109 10.22 2.22 -0.19
N MET A 110 10.04 2.22 -1.51
CA MET A 110 9.70 1.03 -2.29
C MET A 110 10.75 0.89 -3.39
N GLU A 111 11.33 -0.30 -3.51
CA GLU A 111 12.43 -0.58 -4.42
C GLU A 111 12.27 -1.98 -5.01
N THR A 112 12.56 -2.13 -6.30
CA THR A 112 12.79 -3.41 -6.94
C THR A 112 14.30 -3.64 -7.02
N VAL A 113 14.77 -4.80 -6.54
CA VAL A 113 16.21 -5.06 -6.38
C VAL A 113 16.81 -5.90 -7.49
N ASP A 114 15.99 -6.50 -8.35
CA ASP A 114 16.43 -7.33 -9.48
C ASP A 114 16.49 -6.50 -10.78
N SER A 115 17.41 -6.84 -11.67
CA SER A 115 17.53 -6.24 -13.01
C SER A 115 16.27 -6.39 -13.88
N GLU A 116 15.45 -7.40 -13.61
CA GLU A 116 14.18 -7.67 -14.29
C GLU A 116 12.96 -7.34 -13.40
N GLY A 117 13.17 -6.66 -12.26
CA GLY A 117 12.12 -6.36 -11.29
C GLY A 117 11.24 -5.17 -11.70
N ASP A 118 9.93 -5.40 -11.82
CA ASP A 118 8.95 -4.38 -12.17
C ASP A 118 8.20 -3.80 -10.96
N PHE A 119 7.94 -2.49 -10.97
CA PHE A 119 6.98 -1.84 -10.08
C PHE A 119 5.70 -1.50 -10.86
N VAL A 120 4.62 -2.23 -10.62
CA VAL A 120 3.37 -2.09 -11.37
C VAL A 120 2.22 -1.63 -10.46
N LEU A 121 1.60 -0.50 -10.82
CA LEU A 121 0.40 0.01 -10.14
C LEU A 121 -0.80 -0.05 -11.09
N ASN A 122 -1.70 -1.01 -10.84
CA ASN A 122 -2.92 -1.20 -11.62
C ASN A 122 -4.15 -0.68 -10.85
N SER A 123 -4.93 0.22 -11.45
CA SER A 123 -6.18 0.72 -10.88
C SER A 123 -7.32 0.61 -11.89
N LYS A 124 -8.50 0.15 -11.44
CA LYS A 124 -9.71 0.08 -12.27
C LYS A 124 -10.33 1.45 -12.55
N ARG A 125 -10.04 2.45 -11.72
CA ARG A 125 -10.59 3.80 -11.85
C ARG A 125 -9.47 4.82 -11.98
N ASN A 126 -8.90 5.21 -10.85
CA ASN A 126 -7.99 6.34 -10.78
C ASN A 126 -6.72 5.98 -10.02
N ILE A 127 -5.62 6.59 -10.44
CA ILE A 127 -4.39 6.75 -9.65
C ILE A 127 -4.22 8.27 -9.49
N ARG A 128 -4.03 8.73 -8.25
CA ARG A 128 -3.77 10.15 -7.95
C ARG A 128 -2.46 10.25 -7.20
N LEU A 129 -1.50 10.96 -7.77
CA LEU A 129 -0.24 11.31 -7.14
C LEU A 129 -0.33 12.78 -6.74
N ASN A 130 -0.29 13.06 -5.44
CA ASN A 130 -0.40 14.42 -4.91
C ASN A 130 0.72 14.64 -3.89
N ALA A 131 1.68 15.48 -4.23
CA ALA A 131 2.80 15.83 -3.37
C ALA A 131 2.74 17.33 -3.06
N SER A 132 3.00 17.70 -1.80
CA SER A 132 2.92 19.10 -1.37
C SER A 132 4.10 19.95 -1.83
N ASN A 133 5.26 19.32 -2.02
CA ASN A 133 6.47 19.99 -2.45
C ASN A 133 6.78 19.69 -3.92
N ASN A 134 7.08 18.42 -4.22
CA ASN A 134 7.47 18.00 -5.56
C ASN A 134 7.05 16.55 -5.84
N PHE A 135 6.76 16.28 -7.11
CA PHE A 135 6.71 14.94 -7.67
C PHE A 135 7.75 14.87 -8.79
N THR A 136 8.60 13.84 -8.75
CA THR A 136 9.70 13.66 -9.68
C THR A 136 9.57 12.30 -10.35
N LEU A 137 9.58 12.28 -11.68
CA LEU A 137 9.62 11.07 -12.50
C LEU A 137 10.88 11.08 -13.35
N ILE A 138 11.79 10.12 -13.08
CA ILE A 138 13.06 9.98 -13.76
C ILE A 138 13.13 8.56 -14.32
N GLY A 139 13.56 8.44 -15.58
CA GLY A 139 13.81 7.15 -16.21
C GLY A 139 14.47 7.34 -17.57
N THR A 140 15.15 6.30 -18.06
CA THR A 140 15.76 6.32 -19.41
C THR A 140 14.70 6.48 -20.48
N ASN A 141 13.53 5.85 -20.30
CA ASN A 141 12.37 5.97 -21.18
C ASN A 141 11.12 6.22 -20.34
N VAL A 142 10.45 7.36 -20.56
CA VAL A 142 9.17 7.69 -19.93
C VAL A 142 8.12 7.84 -21.03
N ILE A 143 7.09 7.00 -20.98
CA ILE A 143 6.03 6.98 -22.00
C ILE A 143 4.69 7.32 -21.35
N THR A 144 4.05 8.39 -21.83
CA THR A 144 2.69 8.77 -21.43
C THR A 144 1.74 8.56 -22.59
N LYS A 145 0.72 7.72 -22.40
CA LYS A 145 -0.33 7.48 -23.39
C LYS A 145 -1.70 7.80 -22.78
N ALA A 146 -2.46 8.66 -23.44
CA ALA A 146 -3.85 8.92 -23.13
C ALA A 146 -4.72 8.56 -24.35
N SER A 147 -5.88 7.93 -24.11
CA SER A 147 -6.83 7.61 -25.19
C SER A 147 -7.62 8.82 -25.67
N HIS A 148 -7.81 9.82 -24.79
CA HIS A 148 -8.59 11.02 -25.08
C HIS A 148 -7.78 12.28 -24.80
N THR A 149 -7.40 12.52 -23.55
CA THR A 149 -6.80 13.79 -23.13
C THR A 149 -5.56 13.58 -22.30
N LEU A 150 -4.48 14.27 -22.68
CA LEU A 150 -3.30 14.52 -21.87
C LEU A 150 -3.20 16.04 -21.65
N LEU A 151 -3.23 16.49 -20.40
CA LEU A 151 -3.15 17.91 -20.05
C LEU A 151 -1.91 18.17 -19.18
N ALA A 152 -1.07 19.10 -19.61
CA ALA A 152 0.02 19.65 -18.83
C ALA A 152 -0.24 21.16 -18.62
N HIS A 153 -0.25 21.59 -17.36
CA HIS A 153 -0.50 22.97 -16.98
C HIS A 153 0.51 23.39 -15.92
N SER A 154 1.02 24.62 -16.05
CA SER A 154 1.88 25.25 -15.05
C SER A 154 1.56 26.73 -14.97
N ASP A 155 1.58 27.29 -13.76
CA ASP A 155 1.54 28.75 -13.57
C ASP A 155 2.85 29.41 -14.06
N GLY A 156 3.96 28.65 -14.02
CA GLY A 156 5.28 29.03 -14.54
C GLY A 156 5.58 28.43 -15.92
N PHE A 157 6.86 28.18 -16.20
CA PHE A 157 7.31 27.59 -17.47
C PHE A 157 7.12 26.07 -17.52
N ASN A 158 6.60 25.58 -18.66
CA ASN A 158 6.74 24.18 -19.08
C ASN A 158 7.89 24.08 -20.08
N ILE A 159 8.97 23.39 -19.73
CA ILE A 159 10.13 23.19 -20.61
C ILE A 159 10.14 21.73 -21.07
N MET A 160 10.12 21.53 -22.39
CA MET A 160 10.32 20.23 -23.01
C MET A 160 11.54 20.32 -23.93
N SER A 161 12.63 19.66 -23.54
CA SER A 161 13.89 19.64 -24.29
C SER A 161 14.21 18.21 -24.70
N SER A 162 14.65 18.02 -25.94
CA SER A 162 15.06 16.73 -26.49
C SER A 162 16.32 16.93 -27.33
N ASP A 163 17.26 16.00 -27.23
CA ASP A 163 18.53 16.06 -27.94
C ASP A 163 18.39 15.74 -29.45
N THR A 164 17.27 15.14 -29.89
CA THR A 164 16.99 14.86 -31.31
C THR A 164 15.50 14.84 -31.68
N ARG A 165 15.18 15.44 -32.85
CA ARG A 165 13.91 15.40 -33.62
C ARG A 165 12.65 15.01 -32.81
N ASN A 166 11.97 16.02 -32.25
CA ASN A 166 10.54 15.89 -31.93
C ASN A 166 9.78 15.57 -33.24
N ILE A 167 9.60 14.28 -33.56
CA ILE A 167 8.74 13.87 -34.66
C ILE A 167 7.31 13.97 -34.15
N VAL A 168 6.69 15.13 -34.37
CA VAL A 168 5.25 15.28 -34.23
C VAL A 168 4.60 14.53 -35.40
N TYR A 169 4.25 13.26 -35.19
CA TYR A 169 3.39 12.54 -36.13
C TYR A 169 1.94 12.87 -35.79
N GLU A 170 1.48 14.04 -36.22
CA GLU A 170 0.05 14.25 -36.37
C GLU A 170 -0.42 13.32 -37.48
N THR A 171 -1.37 12.42 -37.19
CA THR A 171 -2.20 11.86 -38.24
C THR A 171 -2.82 13.05 -38.95
N LYS A 172 -2.34 13.34 -40.17
CA LYS A 172 -2.95 14.29 -41.09
C LYS A 172 -4.38 13.82 -41.35
N THR A 173 -5.30 14.13 -40.46
CA THR A 173 -6.68 14.35 -40.87
C THR A 173 -6.57 15.56 -41.80
N PRO A 174 -6.88 15.43 -43.10
CA PRO A 174 -6.81 16.58 -43.99
C PRO A 174 -7.73 17.66 -43.40
N MET A 175 -7.16 18.75 -42.88
CA MET A 175 -7.94 19.89 -42.38
C MET A 175 -8.74 20.57 -43.50
N THR A 176 -8.53 20.16 -44.74
CA THR A 176 -9.33 20.52 -45.90
C THR A 176 -10.32 19.40 -46.21
N PRO A 177 -11.64 19.67 -46.13
CA PRO A 177 -12.65 18.80 -46.72
C PRO A 177 -12.27 18.43 -48.16
N LEU A 178 -12.34 17.14 -48.51
CA LEU A 178 -12.05 16.61 -49.85
C LEU A 178 -12.63 17.43 -51.03
N PRO A 179 -13.82 18.07 -50.92
CA PRO A 179 -14.34 18.95 -51.97
C PRO A 179 -13.46 20.18 -52.26
N ILE A 180 -12.82 20.75 -51.24
CA ILE A 180 -11.96 21.94 -51.39
C ILE A 180 -10.66 21.59 -52.10
N ILE A 181 -10.09 20.40 -51.83
CA ILE A 181 -8.90 19.90 -52.53
C ILE A 181 -9.21 19.67 -54.02
N LYS A 182 -10.40 19.14 -54.35
CA LYS A 182 -10.84 19.02 -55.75
C LYS A 182 -10.97 20.39 -56.42
N LEU A 183 -11.60 21.36 -55.75
CA LEU A 183 -11.75 22.71 -56.29
C LEU A 183 -10.40 23.40 -56.55
N VAL A 184 -9.46 23.31 -55.60
CA VAL A 184 -8.12 23.89 -55.73
C VAL A 184 -7.34 23.22 -56.87
N ASN A 185 -7.39 21.89 -56.98
CA ASN A 185 -6.72 21.18 -58.08
C ASN A 185 -7.36 21.49 -59.45
N THR A 186 -8.67 21.68 -59.52
CA THR A 186 -9.35 22.11 -60.75
C THR A 186 -8.98 23.55 -61.13
N LEU A 187 -8.84 24.45 -60.16
CA LEU A 187 -8.45 25.84 -60.40
C LEU A 187 -6.97 25.97 -60.81
N LEU A 188 -6.07 25.19 -60.19
CA LEU A 188 -4.63 25.26 -60.47
C LEU A 188 -4.22 24.51 -61.75
N ASN A 189 -4.90 23.41 -62.10
CA ASN A 189 -4.61 22.67 -63.34
C ASN A 189 -5.20 23.33 -64.60
N ASN A 190 -6.07 24.34 -64.44
CA ASN A 190 -6.57 25.17 -65.55
C ASN A 190 -5.66 26.36 -65.87
N VAL A 191 -4.55 26.54 -65.16
CA VAL A 191 -3.50 27.50 -65.55
C VAL A 191 -2.55 26.80 -66.53
N THR A 192 -3.08 26.49 -67.72
CA THR A 192 -2.25 26.30 -68.91
C THR A 192 -1.53 27.61 -69.19
N TYR A 193 -0.19 27.61 -69.08
CA TYR A 193 0.63 28.65 -69.67
C TYR A 193 0.49 28.57 -71.20
N GLU A 194 -0.43 29.37 -71.77
CA GLU A 194 -0.41 29.66 -73.20
C GLU A 194 0.60 30.77 -73.49
N ASN A 195 1.70 30.33 -74.10
CA ASN A 195 2.42 30.91 -75.22
C ASN A 195 3.43 32.06 -75.04
N ASN A 196 4.55 31.82 -75.74
CA ASN A 196 5.59 32.69 -76.30
C ASN A 196 6.81 33.00 -75.43
#